data_AF-A0A3N9RPD9-F1
#
_entry.id   AF-A0A3N9RPD9-F1
#
_cell.length_a   1.000
_cell.length_b   1.000
_cell.length_c   1.000
_cell.angle_alpha   90.00
_cell.angle_beta   90.00
_cell.angle_gamma   90.00
#
_symmetry.space_group_name_H-M   'P 1'
#
loop_
_entity.id
_entity.type
_entity.pdbx_description
1 polymer ?
#
loop_
_entity_poly.entity_id
_entity_poly.type
_entity_poly.pdbx_seq_one_letter_code
_entity_poly.pdbx_strand_id
1 'polypeptide(L)' 'MKGQVIIDESVVRDMERLLTGQTDEALNYRFGISYNTWRKIKIGKPVRNSLADRLQSRLAQLNRFSHTDDV' A
#
# COMPACT_ATOMS: atom_id res chain seq x y z
N MET A 1 17.65 15.13 6.79
CA MET A 1 17.07 14.07 5.94
C MET A 1 15.74 14.57 5.40
N LYS A 2 15.67 14.97 4.12
CA LYS A 2 14.40 15.33 3.45
C LYS A 2 14.07 14.22 2.44
N GLY A 3 12.79 13.83 2.34
CA GLY A 3 12.33 12.85 1.34
C GLY A 3 11.70 11.57 1.91
N GLN A 4 11.26 11.59 3.17
CA GLN A 4 10.46 10.50 3.74
C GLN A 4 9.17 11.03 4.37
N VAL A 5 8.14 10.20 4.38
CA VAL A 5 6.81 10.48 4.89
C VAL A 5 6.25 9.26 5.62
N ILE A 6 5.44 9.48 6.65
CA ILE A 6 4.66 8.42 7.31
C ILE A 6 3.37 8.27 6.52
N ILE A 7 2.98 7.02 6.24
CA ILE A 7 1.72 6.75 5.53
C ILE A 7 0.56 6.93 6.51
N ASP A 8 -0.44 7.71 6.11
CA ASP A 8 -1.62 7.96 6.91
C ASP A 8 -2.37 6.66 7.24
N GLU A 9 -2.93 6.59 8.45
CA GLU A 9 -3.59 5.39 8.94
C GLU A 9 -4.80 4.96 8.09
N SER A 10 -5.50 5.91 7.46
CA SER A 10 -6.58 5.61 6.51
C SER A 10 -6.07 4.81 5.31
N VAL A 11 -4.91 5.18 4.77
CA VAL A 11 -4.27 4.48 3.64
C VAL A 11 -3.83 3.08 4.09
N VAL A 12 -3.33 2.94 5.32
CA VAL A 12 -2.98 1.61 5.88
C VAL A 12 -4.22 0.73 5.97
N ARG A 13 -5.36 1.25 6.45
CA ARG A 13 -6.63 0.50 6.50
C ARG A 13 -7.12 0.08 5.11
N ASP A 14 -6.99 0.96 4.10
CA ASP A 14 -7.35 0.62 2.73
C ASP A 14 -6.46 -0.51 2.18
N MET A 15 -5.16 -0.47 2.47
CA MET A 15 -4.26 -1.58 2.14
C MET A 15 -4.68 -2.87 2.83
N GLU A 16 -5.03 -2.83 4.11
CA GLU A 16 -5.47 -4.02 4.85
C GLU A 16 -6.72 -4.65 4.26
N ARG A 17 -7.69 -3.84 3.84
CA ARG A 17 -8.90 -4.31 3.15
C ARG A 17 -8.61 -4.96 1.80
N LEU A 18 -7.57 -4.50 1.11
CA LEU A 18 -7.20 -4.96 -0.22
C LEU A 18 -6.17 -6.10 -0.20
N LEU A 19 -5.71 -6.53 0.98
CA LEU A 19 -4.77 -7.64 1.13
C LEU A 19 -5.41 -8.96 0.69
N THR A 20 -4.70 -9.69 -0.18
CA THR A 20 -5.03 -11.07 -0.56
C THR A 20 -4.13 -12.09 0.14
N GLY A 21 -3.11 -11.61 0.87
CA GLY A 21 -2.13 -12.42 1.59
C GLY A 21 -0.99 -11.55 2.13
N GLN A 22 -0.24 -12.06 3.11
CA GLN A 22 0.88 -11.33 3.73
C GLN A 22 2.26 -11.93 3.39
N THR A 23 2.35 -12.69 2.31
CA THR A 23 3.65 -13.13 1.76
C THR A 23 4.28 -12.01 0.94
N ASP A 24 5.60 -12.08 0.73
CA ASP A 24 6.32 -11.14 -0.15
C ASP A 24 5.70 -11.12 -1.56
N GLU A 25 5.34 -12.28 -2.10
CA GLU A 25 4.74 -12.42 -3.43
C GLU A 25 3.36 -11.77 -3.51
N ALA A 26 2.48 -12.01 -2.52
CA ALA A 26 1.14 -11.42 -2.50
C ALA A 26 1.20 -9.89 -2.37
N LEU A 27 2.08 -9.38 -1.51
CA LEU A 27 2.27 -7.94 -1.31
C LEU A 27 2.91 -7.28 -2.54
N ASN A 28 3.86 -7.94 -3.18
CA ASN A 28 4.49 -7.44 -4.39
C ASN A 28 3.48 -7.39 -5.54
N TYR A 29 2.75 -8.48 -5.75
CA TYR A 29 1.72 -8.55 -6.78
C TYR A 29 0.62 -7.49 -6.58
N ARG A 30 0.14 -7.31 -5.34
CA ARG A 30 -0.94 -6.38 -5.05
C ARG A 30 -0.48 -4.93 -5.04
N PHE A 31 0.59 -4.61 -4.32
CA PHE A 31 1.00 -3.24 -4.01
C PHE A 31 2.38 -2.84 -4.53
N GLY A 32 3.17 -3.77 -5.06
CA GLY A 32 4.54 -3.51 -5.52
C GLY A 32 5.53 -3.29 -4.36
N ILE A 33 5.25 -3.86 -3.18
CA ILE A 33 6.10 -3.73 -1.99
C ILE A 33 6.46 -5.10 -1.41
N SER A 34 7.58 -5.16 -0.69
CA SER A 34 7.91 -6.33 0.13
C SER A 34 7.21 -6.30 1.49
N TYR A 35 7.14 -7.46 2.14
CA TYR A 35 6.72 -7.68 3.51
C TYR A 35 7.46 -6.81 4.51
N ASN A 36 8.77 -6.61 4.36
CA ASN A 36 9.52 -5.71 5.25
C ASN A 36 9.02 -4.26 5.14
N THR A 37 8.69 -3.83 3.92
CA THR A 37 8.12 -2.49 3.70
C THR A 37 6.73 -2.40 4.30
N TRP A 38 5.90 -3.43 4.12
CA TRP A 38 4.58 -3.53 4.73
C TRP A 38 4.65 -3.45 6.27
N ARG A 39 5.55 -4.22 6.91
CA ARG A 39 5.74 -4.15 8.36
C ARG A 39 6.17 -2.76 8.84
N LYS A 40 7.03 -2.05 8.10
CA LYS A 40 7.42 -0.67 8.44
C LYS A 40 6.23 0.27 8.39
N ILE A 41 5.42 0.19 7.35
CA ILE A 41 4.21 1.01 7.18
C ILE A 41 3.24 0.77 8.34
N LYS A 42 2.95 -0.50 8.67
CA LYS A 42 2.04 -0.88 9.76
C LYS A 42 2.42 -0.29 11.12
N ILE A 43 3.72 -0.15 11.40
CA ILE A 43 4.21 0.39 12.68
C ILE A 43 4.50 1.90 12.61
N GLY A 44 4.03 2.59 11.57
CA GLY A 44 4.19 4.04 11.41
C GLY A 44 5.61 4.49 11.09
N LYS A 45 6.48 3.62 10.57
CA LYS A 45 7.82 4.02 10.16
C LYS A 45 7.79 4.78 8.84
N PRO A 46 8.61 5.84 8.70
CA PRO A 46 8.64 6.64 7.49
C PRO A 46 9.20 5.85 6.30
N VAL A 47 8.62 6.08 5.13
CA VAL A 47 9.04 5.53 3.84
C VAL A 47 9.46 6.66 2.89
N ARG A 48 10.16 6.33 1.80
CA ARG A 48 10.54 7.34 0.79
C ARG A 48 9.30 7.94 0.13
N ASN A 49 9.32 9.23 -0.19
CA ASN A 49 8.19 9.89 -0.88
C ASN A 49 7.80 9.18 -2.17
N SER A 50 8.78 8.79 -3.00
CA SER A 50 8.52 8.05 -4.24
C SER A 50 7.87 6.67 -4.04
N LEU A 51 7.97 6.09 -2.85
CA LEU A 51 7.23 4.88 -2.51
C LEU A 51 5.79 5.24 -2.12
N ALA A 52 5.59 6.29 -1.34
CA ALA A 52 4.27 6.77 -0.97
C ALA A 52 3.43 7.17 -2.20
N ASP A 53 4.02 7.93 -3.14
CA ASP A 53 3.33 8.38 -4.36
C ASP A 53 2.88 7.20 -5.24
N ARG A 54 3.75 6.20 -5.40
CA ARG A 54 3.43 4.97 -6.14
C ARG A 54 2.34 4.17 -5.46
N LEU A 55 2.37 4.09 -4.12
CA LEU A 55 1.38 3.36 -3.34
C LEU A 55 0.00 4.01 -3.44
N GLN A 56 -0.08 5.34 -3.33
CA GLN A 56 -1.33 6.08 -3.52
C GLN A 56 -1.91 5.87 -4.93
N SER A 57 -1.06 6.00 -5.96
CA SER A 57 -1.46 5.75 -7.34
C SER A 57 -1.99 4.32 -7.55
N ARG A 58 -1.33 3.33 -6.93
CA ARG A 58 -1.75 1.93 -7.00
C ARG A 58 -3.08 1.69 -6.30
N LEU A 59 -3.30 2.27 -5.13
CA LEU A 59 -4.56 2.15 -4.38
C LEU A 59 -5.72 2.80 -5.12
N ALA A 60 -5.50 3.98 -5.71
CA ALA A 60 -6.51 4.64 -6.54
C ALA A 60 -6.95 3.77 -7.74
N GLN A 61 -6.01 3.05 -8.36
CA GLN A 61 -6.34 2.07 -9.42
C GLN A 61 -7.14 0.90 -8.86
N LEU A 62 -6.68 0.27 -7.78
CA LEU A 62 -7.36 -0.89 -7.17
C LEU A 62 -8.80 -0.56 -6.73
N ASN A 63 -9.01 0.62 -6.15
CA ASN A 63 -10.34 1.09 -5.76
C ASN A 63 -11.24 1.40 -6.96
N ARG A 64 -10.69 1.81 -8.10
CA ARG A 64 -11.48 2.00 -9.32
C ARG A 64 -11.98 0.66 -9.87
N PHE A 65 -11.13 -0.36 -9.86
CA PHE A 65 -11.49 -1.70 -10.36
C PHE A 65 -12.43 -2.45 -9.42
N SER A 66 -12.35 -2.23 -8.11
CA SER A 66 -13.28 -2.86 -7.15
C SER A 66 -14.73 -2.38 -7.27
N HIS A 67 -15.02 -1.38 -8.10
CA HIS A 67 -16.39 -0.91 -8.40
C HIS A 67 -16.94 -1.46 -9.74
N THR A 68 -16.18 -2.28 -10.47
CA THR A 68 -16.58 -2.77 -11.81
C THR A 68 -16.95 -4.25 -11.86
N ASP A 69 -16.85 -4.98 -10.74
CA ASP A 69 -17.16 -6.42 -10.66
C ASP A 69 -18.54 -6.73 -10.05
N ASP A 70 -19.37 -5.71 -9.77
CA ASP A 70 -20.77 -5.86 -9.36
C ASP A 70 -21.72 -5.53 -10.55
N VAL A 71 -21.77 -6.41 -11.57
CA VAL A 71 -22.89 -6.49 -12.54
C VAL A 71 -23.14 -7.94 -12.93
#